data_AF-A0A946TUQ8-F1
#
_entry.id   AF-A0A946TUQ8-F1
#
_cell.length_a   1.000
_cell.length_b   1.000
_cell.length_c   1.000
_cell.angle_alpha   90.00
_cell.angle_beta   90.00
_cell.angle_gamma   90.00
#
_symmetry.space_group_name_H-M   'P 1'
#
loop_
_entity.id
_entity.type
_entity.pdbx_description
1 polymer ?
#
loop_
_entity_poly.entity_id
_entity_poly.type
_entity_poly.pdbx_seq_one_letter_code
_entity_poly.pdbx_strand_id
1 'polypeptide(L)'
;MKIIKLVIPLCIFPLMDLQSRESKEYDNDVNYDEAKIPHYDLPKLLVTPEGQKITSIKEWNEIRRPQILSLFSNLVYGRVPQPPSPIKVDFEVVKRDDKFMKGKATRKDIDIKISNENGNVTMRFIVFSPNSVKGPAPAFLKHSFNNTRSNDFDASPFRRGKLKNGWPLGEFFDRGYGFCAVYHEDLVKHNEVGFSNSIHKLFYPKGQSFPKASEWGVISACAWGAMRAMDYLEKDEDIDHTR
;
A
#
# COMPACT_ATOMS: atom_id res chain seq x y z
N MET A 1 -61.46 39.46 0.41
CA MET A 1 -60.47 38.37 0.57
C MET A 1 -59.22 38.70 -0.23
N LYS A 2 -58.13 39.10 0.44
CA LYS A 2 -56.84 39.41 -0.19
C LYS A 2 -56.00 38.11 -0.27
N ILE A 3 -55.60 37.72 -1.47
CA ILE A 3 -54.72 36.58 -1.72
C ILE A 3 -53.29 37.01 -1.37
N ILE A 4 -52.71 36.44 -0.32
CA ILE A 4 -51.31 36.61 0.05
C ILE A 4 -50.49 35.68 -0.86
N LYS A 5 -49.70 36.25 -1.77
CA LYS A 5 -48.71 35.50 -2.56
C LYS A 5 -47.53 35.19 -1.64
N LEU A 6 -47.36 33.92 -1.31
CA LEU A 6 -46.21 33.39 -0.58
C LEU A 6 -45.02 33.33 -1.56
N VAL A 7 -44.03 34.20 -1.38
CA VAL A 7 -42.77 34.16 -2.13
C VAL A 7 -41.80 33.30 -1.32
N ILE A 8 -41.49 32.10 -1.81
CA ILE A 8 -40.44 31.23 -1.26
C ILE A 8 -39.12 31.67 -1.91
N PRO A 9 -38.10 32.10 -1.16
CA PRO A 9 -36.82 32.45 -1.74
C PRO A 9 -36.11 31.15 -2.16
N LEU A 10 -35.79 31.04 -3.45
CA LEU A 10 -34.97 29.98 -4.00
C LEU A 10 -33.51 30.26 -3.59
N CYS A 11 -33.04 29.63 -2.52
CA CYS A 11 -31.63 29.65 -2.16
C CYS A 11 -30.82 28.87 -3.20
N ILE A 12 -30.26 29.57 -4.19
CA ILE A 12 -29.16 29.04 -5.02
C ILE A 12 -27.95 28.91 -4.10
N PHE A 13 -27.66 27.69 -3.65
CA PHE A 13 -26.33 27.37 -3.15
C PHE A 13 -25.40 27.32 -4.38
N PRO A 14 -24.36 28.16 -4.45
CA PRO A 14 -23.35 27.98 -5.49
C PRO A 14 -22.77 26.58 -5.32
N LEU A 15 -22.69 25.81 -6.41
CA LEU A 15 -21.81 24.66 -6.47
C LEU A 15 -20.40 25.20 -6.19
N MET A 16 -19.94 25.04 -4.95
CA MET A 16 -18.51 25.05 -4.71
C MET A 16 -17.99 23.83 -5.45
N ASP A 17 -17.32 24.05 -6.57
CA ASP A 17 -16.42 23.06 -7.13
C ASP A 17 -15.46 22.69 -6.00
N LEU A 18 -15.69 21.52 -5.40
CA LEU A 18 -14.79 20.93 -4.45
C LEU A 18 -13.57 20.51 -5.27
N GLN A 19 -12.71 21.47 -5.60
CA GLN A 19 -11.44 21.16 -6.21
C GLN A 19 -10.67 20.35 -5.17
N SER A 20 -10.38 19.09 -5.49
CA SER A 20 -9.59 18.17 -4.67
C SER A 20 -8.12 18.59 -4.67
N ARG A 21 -7.85 19.85 -4.33
CA ARG A 21 -6.50 20.44 -4.31
C ARG A 21 -5.89 20.18 -2.95
N GLU A 22 -4.72 19.56 -2.94
CA GLU A 22 -4.02 19.27 -1.69
C GLU A 22 -3.36 20.54 -1.11
N SER A 23 -3.15 20.58 0.21
CA SER A 23 -2.54 21.74 0.88
C SER A 23 -1.15 22.10 0.34
N LYS A 24 -0.41 21.12 -0.22
CA LYS A 24 0.89 21.34 -0.88
C LYS A 24 0.80 22.14 -2.18
N GLU A 25 -0.38 22.26 -2.78
CA GLU A 25 -0.56 23.06 -3.98
C GLU A 25 -0.45 24.57 -3.74
N TYR A 26 -0.47 24.98 -2.47
CA TYR A 26 -0.28 26.36 -2.04
C TYR A 26 1.14 26.64 -1.55
N ASP A 27 2.04 25.66 -1.59
CA ASP A 27 3.46 25.91 -1.34
C ASP A 27 4.02 26.74 -2.51
N ASN A 28 4.51 27.94 -2.19
CA ASN A 28 5.01 28.90 -3.17
C ASN A 28 6.35 28.48 -3.83
N ASP A 29 6.92 27.35 -3.42
CA ASP A 29 8.20 26.82 -3.92
C ASP A 29 8.03 25.75 -5.02
N VAL A 30 6.79 25.31 -5.29
CA VAL A 30 6.52 24.35 -6.38
C VAL A 30 6.37 25.08 -7.71
N ASN A 31 7.22 24.71 -8.67
CA ASN A 31 7.14 25.28 -10.02
C ASN A 31 6.07 24.56 -10.86
N TYR A 32 4.98 25.25 -11.16
CA TYR A 32 3.91 24.79 -12.08
C TYR A 32 4.06 25.32 -13.51
N ASP A 33 5.06 26.16 -13.77
CA ASP A 33 5.31 26.76 -15.08
C ASP A 33 6.35 25.94 -15.83
N GLU A 34 5.93 25.24 -16.89
CA GLU A 34 6.77 24.42 -17.76
C GLU A 34 7.97 25.23 -18.31
N ALA A 35 7.76 26.52 -18.60
CA ALA A 35 8.81 27.38 -19.14
C ALA A 35 9.93 27.69 -18.12
N LYS A 36 9.69 27.45 -16.82
CA LYS A 36 10.68 27.62 -15.75
C LYS A 36 11.44 26.34 -15.40
N ILE A 37 11.14 25.21 -16.05
CA ILE A 37 11.86 23.96 -15.81
C ILE A 37 13.28 24.10 -16.39
N PRO A 38 14.34 23.95 -15.57
CA PRO A 38 15.71 24.03 -16.06
C PRO A 38 16.02 22.81 -16.93
N HIS A 39 16.99 22.94 -17.84
CA HIS A 39 17.50 21.80 -18.59
C HIS A 39 18.06 20.72 -17.64
N TYR A 40 17.76 19.46 -17.92
CA TYR A 40 18.31 18.30 -17.19
C TYR A 40 18.57 17.14 -18.15
N ASP A 41 19.57 16.32 -17.79
CA ASP A 41 19.92 15.10 -18.52
C ASP A 41 19.54 13.87 -17.70
N LEU A 42 18.80 12.94 -18.32
CA LEU A 42 18.46 11.68 -17.69
C LEU A 42 19.61 10.66 -17.80
N PRO A 43 19.91 9.90 -16.74
CA PRO A 43 20.85 8.79 -16.83
C PRO A 43 20.40 7.78 -17.89
N LYS A 44 21.34 7.33 -18.72
CA LYS A 44 21.05 6.34 -19.76
C LYS A 44 20.64 5.00 -19.14
N LEU A 45 19.42 4.54 -19.45
CA LEU A 45 18.86 3.33 -18.85
C LEU A 45 19.63 2.06 -19.27
N LEU A 46 19.95 1.94 -20.55
CA LEU A 46 20.62 0.78 -21.16
C LEU A 46 22.13 0.99 -21.32
N VAL A 47 22.73 1.82 -20.48
CA VAL A 47 24.18 1.99 -20.41
C VAL A 47 24.61 1.85 -18.95
N THR A 48 25.60 1.02 -18.68
CA THR A 48 26.14 0.85 -17.32
C THR A 48 26.95 2.08 -16.90
N PRO A 49 27.26 2.27 -15.61
CA PRO A 49 28.16 3.34 -15.16
C PRO A 49 29.56 3.27 -15.80
N GLU A 50 29.98 2.07 -16.18
CA GLU A 50 31.26 1.82 -16.87
C GLU A 50 31.20 2.10 -18.38
N GLY A 51 30.02 2.47 -18.92
CA GLY A 51 29.84 2.81 -20.34
C GLY A 51 29.43 1.64 -21.24
N GLN A 52 29.24 0.43 -20.71
CA GLN A 52 28.79 -0.72 -21.49
C GLN A 52 27.33 -0.54 -21.92
N LYS A 53 27.03 -0.76 -23.20
CA LYS A 53 25.65 -0.79 -23.71
C LYS A 53 25.00 -2.14 -23.42
N ILE A 54 23.76 -2.11 -22.94
CA ILE A 54 22.93 -3.28 -22.65
C ILE A 54 22.04 -3.55 -23.86
N THR A 55 22.16 -4.74 -24.44
CA THR A 55 21.53 -5.11 -25.72
C THR A 55 20.66 -6.35 -25.65
N SER A 56 20.69 -7.08 -24.53
CA SER A 56 19.89 -8.30 -24.36
C SER A 56 19.14 -8.35 -23.02
N ILE A 57 18.10 -9.18 -22.97
CA ILE A 57 17.33 -9.47 -21.75
C ILE A 57 18.24 -10.09 -20.67
N LYS A 58 19.19 -10.94 -21.07
CA LYS A 58 20.15 -11.56 -20.16
C LYS A 58 21.03 -10.49 -19.48
N GLU A 59 21.63 -9.60 -20.26
CA GLU A 59 22.43 -8.49 -19.74
C GLU A 59 21.61 -7.55 -18.85
N TRP A 60 20.34 -7.28 -19.22
CA TRP A 60 19.45 -6.51 -18.36
C TRP A 60 19.24 -7.17 -17.00
N ASN A 61 18.88 -8.45 -16.98
CA ASN A 61 18.55 -9.17 -15.75
C ASN A 61 19.77 -9.44 -14.86
N GLU A 62 20.91 -9.77 -15.46
CA GLU A 62 22.11 -10.19 -14.73
C GLU A 62 23.05 -9.01 -14.39
N ILE A 63 23.02 -7.92 -15.16
CA ILE A 63 23.95 -6.78 -14.99
C ILE A 63 23.20 -5.51 -14.61
N ARG A 64 22.37 -4.98 -15.51
CA ARG A 64 21.87 -3.60 -15.37
C ARG A 64 20.81 -3.45 -14.27
N ARG A 65 19.86 -4.38 -14.18
CA ARG A 65 18.81 -4.38 -13.15
C ARG A 65 19.41 -4.50 -11.74
N PRO A 66 20.35 -5.42 -11.45
CA PRO A 66 21.04 -5.46 -10.15
C PRO A 66 21.79 -4.16 -9.81
N GLN A 67 22.47 -3.54 -10.79
CA GLN A 67 23.13 -2.24 -10.58
C GLN A 67 22.13 -1.14 -10.18
N ILE A 68 21.01 -1.03 -10.90
CA ILE A 68 19.95 -0.06 -10.60
C ILE A 68 19.36 -0.31 -9.20
N LEU A 69 19.04 -1.57 -8.87
CA LEU A 69 18.55 -1.94 -7.54
C LEU A 69 19.57 -1.58 -6.44
N SER A 70 20.85 -1.80 -6.69
CA SER A 70 21.92 -1.40 -5.77
C SER A 70 21.96 0.12 -5.58
N LEU A 71 21.84 0.92 -6.66
CA LEU A 71 21.80 2.37 -6.56
C LEU A 71 20.59 2.85 -5.74
N PHE A 72 19.39 2.37 -6.04
CA PHE A 72 18.17 2.74 -5.30
C PHE A 72 18.23 2.31 -3.83
N SER A 73 18.70 1.09 -3.55
CA SER A 73 18.82 0.61 -2.17
C SER A 73 19.91 1.32 -1.37
N ASN A 74 20.99 1.80 -1.99
CA ASN A 74 22.03 2.54 -1.28
C ASN A 74 21.73 4.03 -1.10
N LEU A 75 21.06 4.65 -2.07
CA LEU A 75 21.00 6.11 -2.19
C LEU A 75 19.60 6.70 -2.03
N VAL A 76 18.54 5.89 -2.15
CA VAL A 76 17.15 6.39 -2.16
C VAL A 76 16.31 5.76 -1.06
N TYR A 77 16.18 4.43 -1.06
CA TYR A 77 15.21 3.74 -0.21
C TYR A 77 15.85 3.03 1.00
N GLY A 78 17.17 2.87 1.01
CA GLY A 78 17.90 2.11 2.01
C GLY A 78 17.77 0.59 1.83
N ARG A 79 18.77 -0.15 2.30
CA ARG A 79 18.81 -1.62 2.29
C ARG A 79 18.06 -2.17 3.48
N VAL A 80 17.31 -3.26 3.27
CA VAL A 80 16.79 -4.06 4.39
C VAL A 80 17.99 -4.66 5.14
N PRO A 81 18.21 -4.31 6.41
CA PRO A 81 19.33 -4.83 7.18
C PRO A 81 19.16 -6.33 7.43
N GLN A 82 20.26 -7.03 7.69
CA GLN A 82 20.19 -8.38 8.23
C GLN A 82 19.80 -8.30 9.71
N PRO A 83 18.73 -8.99 10.15
CA PRO A 83 18.32 -8.96 11.54
C PRO A 83 19.36 -9.70 12.43
N PRO A 84 19.55 -9.28 13.69
CA PRO A 84 20.52 -9.90 14.60
C PRO A 84 20.13 -11.32 15.02
N SER A 85 18.84 -11.66 14.95
CA SER A 85 18.30 -13.00 15.18
C SER A 85 17.20 -13.30 14.15
N PRO A 86 16.96 -14.58 13.81
CA PRO A 86 15.99 -14.97 12.80
C PRO A 86 14.60 -14.38 13.06
N ILE A 87 14.00 -13.78 12.03
CA ILE A 87 12.63 -13.28 12.08
C ILE A 87 11.68 -14.45 11.86
N LYS A 88 10.77 -14.65 12.82
CA LYS A 88 9.63 -15.56 12.68
C LYS A 88 8.44 -14.78 12.13
N VAL A 89 7.75 -15.37 11.14
CA VAL A 89 6.52 -14.83 10.56
C VAL A 89 5.44 -15.91 10.66
N ASP A 90 4.41 -15.64 11.45
CA ASP A 90 3.24 -16.51 11.62
C ASP A 90 1.98 -15.83 11.05
N PHE A 91 1.05 -16.64 10.55
CA PHE A 91 -0.21 -16.17 9.99
C PHE A 91 -1.39 -16.74 10.79
N GLU A 92 -2.33 -15.87 11.19
CA GLU A 92 -3.53 -16.28 11.91
C GLU A 92 -4.77 -15.65 11.28
N VAL A 93 -5.72 -16.49 10.82
CA VAL A 93 -7.02 -16.00 10.36
C VAL A 93 -7.87 -15.69 11.59
N VAL A 94 -8.07 -14.42 11.87
CA VAL A 94 -8.81 -13.94 13.07
C VAL A 94 -10.28 -13.66 12.79
N LYS A 95 -10.66 -13.50 11.52
CA LYS A 95 -12.05 -13.36 11.09
C LYS A 95 -12.24 -13.94 9.71
N ARG A 96 -13.38 -14.60 9.50
CA ARG A 96 -13.85 -15.06 8.19
C ARG A 96 -15.34 -14.74 8.04
N ASP A 97 -15.72 -14.17 6.90
CA ASP A 97 -17.09 -13.89 6.49
C ASP A 97 -17.29 -14.35 5.04
N ASP A 98 -17.83 -15.55 4.87
CA ASP A 98 -18.11 -16.15 3.55
C ASP A 98 -19.27 -15.47 2.81
N LYS A 99 -20.01 -14.58 3.49
CA LYS A 99 -21.22 -13.94 2.96
C LYS A 99 -21.02 -12.44 2.75
N PHE A 100 -19.77 -11.99 2.63
CA PHE A 100 -19.46 -10.58 2.42
C PHE A 100 -20.19 -10.03 1.18
N MET A 101 -20.77 -8.82 1.33
CA MET A 101 -21.62 -8.18 0.32
C MET A 101 -22.74 -9.10 -0.21
N LYS A 102 -23.51 -9.73 0.70
CA LYS A 102 -24.62 -10.64 0.38
C LYS A 102 -24.16 -11.89 -0.40
N GLY A 103 -23.00 -12.43 -0.03
CA GLY A 103 -22.46 -13.65 -0.63
C GLY A 103 -21.68 -13.45 -1.93
N LYS A 104 -21.36 -12.21 -2.32
CA LYS A 104 -20.52 -11.96 -3.51
C LYS A 104 -19.07 -12.38 -3.30
N ALA A 105 -18.57 -12.29 -2.08
CA ALA A 105 -17.19 -12.62 -1.77
C ALA A 105 -17.07 -13.22 -0.36
N THR A 106 -15.93 -13.87 -0.13
CA THR A 106 -15.44 -14.23 1.20
C THR A 106 -14.43 -13.18 1.64
N ARG A 107 -14.60 -12.65 2.87
CA ARG A 107 -13.61 -11.79 3.54
C ARG A 107 -12.85 -12.61 4.58
N LYS A 108 -11.52 -12.53 4.55
CA LYS A 108 -10.63 -13.01 5.61
C LYS A 108 -9.84 -11.85 6.20
N ASP A 109 -9.84 -11.73 7.51
CA ASP A 109 -8.91 -10.85 8.24
C ASP A 109 -7.83 -11.74 8.84
N ILE A 110 -6.57 -11.46 8.50
CA ILE A 110 -5.40 -12.22 8.89
C ILE A 110 -4.46 -11.32 9.68
N ASP A 111 -4.04 -11.78 10.85
CA ASP A 111 -2.95 -11.18 11.59
C ASP A 111 -1.63 -11.84 11.16
N ILE A 112 -0.75 -11.03 10.56
CA ILE A 112 0.63 -11.38 10.21
C ILE A 112 1.49 -10.98 11.40
N LYS A 113 1.92 -11.97 12.19
CA LYS A 113 2.71 -11.79 13.41
C LYS A 113 4.19 -11.93 13.08
N ILE A 114 4.96 -10.87 13.29
CA ILE A 114 6.39 -10.82 12.99
C ILE A 114 7.14 -10.64 14.31
N SER A 115 8.09 -11.53 14.61
CA SER A 115 8.80 -11.50 15.89
C SER A 115 10.22 -12.04 15.81
N ASN A 116 11.05 -11.60 16.74
CA ASN A 116 12.33 -12.21 17.11
C ASN A 116 12.67 -11.83 18.56
N GLU A 117 13.93 -12.02 18.96
CA GLU A 117 14.39 -11.70 20.32
C GLU A 117 14.28 -10.21 20.68
N ASN A 118 14.26 -9.32 19.69
CA ASN A 118 14.13 -7.87 19.91
C ASN A 118 12.67 -7.43 20.16
N GLY A 119 11.69 -8.27 19.86
CA GLY A 119 10.28 -7.96 20.07
C GLY A 119 9.34 -8.55 19.03
N ASN A 120 8.16 -7.96 18.91
CA ASN A 120 7.14 -8.37 17.95
C ASN A 120 6.32 -7.18 17.42
N VAL A 121 5.77 -7.36 16.23
CA VAL A 121 4.79 -6.46 15.62
C VAL A 121 3.76 -7.28 14.85
N THR A 122 2.51 -6.81 14.79
CA THR A 122 1.42 -7.51 14.10
C THR A 122 0.74 -6.61 13.08
N MET A 123 0.76 -7.02 11.82
CA MET A 123 0.08 -6.35 10.72
C MET A 123 -1.20 -7.07 10.34
N ARG A 124 -2.32 -6.33 10.26
CA ARG A 124 -3.61 -6.85 9.80
C ARG A 124 -3.65 -6.78 8.28
N PHE A 125 -3.74 -7.95 7.67
CA PHE A 125 -3.99 -8.15 6.26
C PHE A 125 -5.44 -8.55 6.03
N ILE A 126 -6.13 -7.92 5.07
CA ILE A 126 -7.48 -8.32 4.67
C ILE A 126 -7.42 -8.88 3.25
N VAL A 127 -8.04 -10.03 3.05
CA VAL A 127 -8.18 -10.70 1.76
C VAL A 127 -9.66 -10.85 1.43
N PHE A 128 -10.04 -10.45 0.22
CA PHE A 128 -11.37 -10.66 -0.34
C PHE A 128 -11.25 -11.55 -1.58
N SER A 129 -11.94 -12.69 -1.58
CA SER A 129 -12.02 -13.61 -2.73
C SER A 129 -13.45 -13.70 -3.25
N PRO A 130 -13.69 -13.59 -4.58
CA PRO A 130 -15.03 -13.66 -5.15
C PRO A 130 -15.58 -15.09 -5.13
N ASN A 131 -16.80 -15.26 -4.59
CA ASN A 131 -17.43 -16.59 -4.46
C ASN A 131 -17.92 -17.17 -5.80
N SER A 132 -18.04 -16.34 -6.84
CA SER A 132 -18.51 -16.76 -8.17
C SER A 132 -17.42 -17.42 -9.01
N VAL A 133 -16.14 -17.28 -8.63
CA VAL A 133 -15.01 -17.88 -9.35
C VAL A 133 -14.82 -19.32 -8.88
N LYS A 134 -14.62 -20.23 -9.85
CA LYS A 134 -14.24 -21.61 -9.55
C LYS A 134 -12.73 -21.67 -9.36
N GLY A 135 -12.28 -22.02 -8.16
CA GLY A 135 -10.87 -22.07 -7.82
C GLY A 135 -10.28 -20.70 -7.43
N PRO A 136 -8.94 -20.60 -7.36
CA PRO A 136 -8.26 -19.40 -6.87
C PRO A 136 -8.45 -18.20 -7.82
N ALA A 137 -8.77 -17.04 -7.27
CA ALA A 137 -8.99 -15.82 -8.05
C ALA A 137 -7.73 -14.94 -8.12
N PRO A 138 -7.42 -14.30 -9.27
CA PRO A 138 -6.37 -13.28 -9.33
C PRO A 138 -6.75 -12.08 -8.45
N ALA A 139 -5.78 -11.37 -7.86
CA ALA A 139 -6.08 -10.35 -6.86
C ALA A 139 -5.23 -9.07 -6.94
N PHE A 140 -5.87 -7.94 -6.65
CA PHE A 140 -5.16 -6.67 -6.48
C PHE A 140 -4.71 -6.51 -5.03
N LEU A 141 -3.40 -6.37 -4.80
CA LEU A 141 -2.84 -6.01 -3.51
C LEU A 141 -2.63 -4.49 -3.40
N LYS A 142 -3.21 -3.89 -2.37
CA LYS A 142 -3.09 -2.46 -2.07
C LYS A 142 -2.37 -2.23 -0.75
N HIS A 143 -1.44 -1.27 -0.75
CA HIS A 143 -1.02 -0.61 0.48
C HIS A 143 -2.02 0.50 0.85
N SER A 144 -2.69 0.36 1.99
CA SER A 144 -3.76 1.24 2.42
C SER A 144 -3.28 2.33 3.38
N PHE A 145 -3.93 3.49 3.30
CA PHE A 145 -3.94 4.53 4.33
C PHE A 145 -5.13 4.41 5.30
N ASN A 146 -6.16 3.65 4.94
CA ASN A 146 -7.21 3.25 5.88
C ASN A 146 -6.70 2.10 6.75
N ASN A 147 -6.95 2.18 8.05
CA ASN A 147 -6.62 1.15 9.02
C ASN A 147 -7.45 -0.12 8.74
N THR A 148 -6.79 -1.25 8.51
CA THR A 148 -7.44 -2.54 8.22
C THR A 148 -8.20 -3.12 9.41
N ARG A 149 -8.05 -2.56 10.61
CA ARG A 149 -8.87 -2.88 11.79
C ARG A 149 -10.08 -1.96 11.95
N SER A 150 -10.18 -0.88 11.17
CA SER A 150 -11.36 -0.01 11.20
C SER A 150 -12.51 -0.61 10.40
N ASN A 151 -13.65 0.07 10.43
CA ASN A 151 -14.83 -0.31 9.66
C ASN A 151 -14.79 0.21 8.20
N ASP A 152 -13.69 0.84 7.78
CA ASP A 152 -13.51 1.41 6.42
C ASP A 152 -13.63 0.35 5.31
N PHE A 153 -13.24 -0.89 5.63
CA PHE A 153 -13.30 -2.05 4.75
C PHE A 153 -14.62 -2.83 4.85
N ASP A 154 -15.62 -2.28 5.52
CA ASP A 154 -16.97 -2.85 5.49
C ASP A 154 -17.73 -2.37 4.25
N ALA A 155 -18.72 -3.17 3.83
CA ALA A 155 -19.64 -2.76 2.80
C ALA A 155 -20.37 -1.46 3.20
N SER A 156 -20.46 -0.50 2.28
CA SER A 156 -21.18 0.74 2.50
C SER A 156 -22.68 0.49 2.52
N PRO A 157 -23.41 0.98 3.54
CA PRO A 157 -24.87 0.86 3.57
C PRO A 157 -25.54 1.80 2.56
N PHE A 158 -24.86 2.89 2.17
CA PHE A 158 -25.42 3.93 1.28
C PHE A 158 -24.96 3.79 -0.17
N ARG A 159 -23.80 3.15 -0.41
CA ARG A 159 -23.22 3.00 -1.75
C ARG A 159 -23.11 1.53 -2.12
N ARG A 160 -24.13 1.01 -2.81
CA ARG A 160 -24.21 -0.40 -3.22
C ARG A 160 -22.95 -0.82 -3.97
N GLY A 161 -22.36 -1.95 -3.57
CA GLY A 161 -21.16 -2.51 -4.18
C GLY A 161 -19.85 -1.77 -3.85
N LYS A 162 -19.88 -0.76 -2.98
CA LYS A 162 -18.69 -0.04 -2.52
C LYS A 162 -18.41 -0.32 -1.04
N LEU A 163 -17.15 -0.19 -0.66
CA LEU A 163 -16.74 -0.12 0.74
C LEU A 163 -17.05 1.25 1.36
N LYS A 164 -17.00 1.36 2.69
CA LYS A 164 -17.13 2.65 3.39
C LYS A 164 -16.01 3.63 2.98
N ASN A 165 -14.80 3.16 2.70
CA ASN A 165 -13.72 3.98 2.13
C ASN A 165 -13.88 4.30 0.63
N GLY A 166 -14.97 3.86 -0.02
CA GLY A 166 -15.30 4.21 -1.40
C GLY A 166 -14.82 3.25 -2.47
N TRP A 167 -13.97 2.26 -2.14
CA TRP A 167 -13.48 1.27 -3.10
C TRP A 167 -14.63 0.43 -3.69
N PRO A 168 -14.71 0.27 -5.02
CA PRO A 168 -15.84 -0.39 -5.68
C PRO A 168 -15.66 -1.92 -5.75
N LEU A 169 -15.44 -2.59 -4.61
CA LEU A 169 -15.12 -4.02 -4.62
C LEU A 169 -16.20 -4.92 -5.22
N GLY A 170 -17.47 -4.52 -5.21
CA GLY A 170 -18.53 -5.24 -5.91
C GLY A 170 -18.23 -5.38 -7.40
N GLU A 171 -17.63 -4.37 -8.02
CA GLU A 171 -17.22 -4.38 -9.43
C GLU A 171 -16.04 -5.32 -9.70
N PHE A 172 -15.13 -5.44 -8.74
CA PHE A 172 -13.98 -6.34 -8.80
C PHE A 172 -14.48 -7.78 -8.75
N PHE A 173 -15.36 -8.09 -7.80
CA PHE A 173 -15.92 -9.42 -7.61
C PHE A 173 -16.78 -9.85 -8.81
N ASP A 174 -17.58 -8.94 -9.38
CA ASP A 174 -18.38 -9.21 -10.59
C ASP A 174 -17.50 -9.55 -11.82
N ARG A 175 -16.24 -9.13 -11.81
CA ARG A 175 -15.22 -9.46 -12.84
C ARG A 175 -14.31 -10.63 -12.44
N GLY A 176 -14.52 -11.23 -11.28
CA GLY A 176 -13.73 -12.35 -10.79
C GLY A 176 -12.36 -11.99 -10.22
N TYR A 177 -12.14 -10.74 -9.82
CA TYR A 177 -10.92 -10.32 -9.14
C TYR A 177 -11.10 -10.28 -7.62
N GLY A 178 -10.14 -10.85 -6.91
CA GLY A 178 -9.94 -10.62 -5.49
C GLY A 178 -9.36 -9.23 -5.22
N PHE A 179 -9.41 -8.85 -3.96
CA PHE A 179 -8.81 -7.61 -3.48
C PHE A 179 -8.18 -7.84 -2.12
N CYS A 180 -6.98 -7.31 -1.92
CA CYS A 180 -6.19 -7.51 -0.73
C CYS A 180 -5.66 -6.16 -0.22
N ALA A 181 -5.59 -5.97 1.09
CA ALA A 181 -5.10 -4.73 1.66
C ALA A 181 -4.32 -4.91 2.95
N VAL A 182 -3.17 -4.23 3.04
CA VAL A 182 -2.36 -4.04 4.25
C VAL A 182 -2.37 -2.58 4.68
N TYR A 183 -2.21 -2.31 5.97
CA TYR A 183 -2.09 -0.95 6.52
C TYR A 183 -0.65 -0.68 6.96
N HIS A 184 -0.06 0.41 6.48
CA HIS A 184 1.37 0.70 6.71
C HIS A 184 1.69 1.04 8.16
N GLU A 185 0.80 1.75 8.87
CA GLU A 185 1.07 2.15 10.25
C GLU A 185 1.03 1.00 11.26
N ASP A 186 0.59 -0.18 10.84
CA ASP A 186 0.81 -1.40 11.63
C ASP A 186 2.29 -1.73 11.77
N LEU A 187 3.12 -1.35 10.79
CA LEU A 187 4.56 -1.59 10.77
C LEU A 187 5.36 -0.33 11.05
N VAL A 188 4.98 0.81 10.48
CA VAL A 188 5.74 2.07 10.57
C VAL A 188 4.83 3.29 10.42
N LYS A 189 4.95 4.23 11.35
CA LYS A 189 4.23 5.52 11.34
C LYS A 189 5.08 6.62 10.73
N HIS A 190 4.42 7.68 10.24
CA HIS A 190 5.05 8.80 9.53
C HIS A 190 5.57 9.94 10.42
N ASN A 191 5.75 9.70 11.72
CA ASN A 191 6.34 10.70 12.62
C ASN A 191 7.51 10.09 13.41
N GLU A 192 8.42 10.95 13.89
CA GLU A 192 9.67 10.54 14.53
C GLU A 192 9.44 9.60 15.72
N VAL A 193 8.44 9.90 16.54
CA VAL A 193 8.08 9.09 17.73
C VAL A 193 7.61 7.69 17.30
N GLY A 194 6.72 7.63 16.32
CA GLY A 194 6.16 6.39 15.81
C GLY A 194 7.18 5.56 15.03
N PHE A 195 8.15 6.20 14.39
CA PHE A 195 9.26 5.51 13.73
C PHE A 195 10.09 4.71 14.74
N SER A 196 10.34 5.26 15.94
CA SER A 196 11.09 4.55 16.97
C SER A 196 10.43 3.24 17.42
N ASN A 197 9.10 3.10 17.30
CA ASN A 197 8.35 1.89 17.68
C ASN A 197 7.94 1.02 16.48
N SER A 198 8.64 1.15 15.36
CA SER A 198 8.34 0.44 14.12
C SER A 198 9.06 -0.91 14.00
N ILE A 199 8.72 -1.64 12.93
CA ILE A 199 9.37 -2.90 12.52
C ILE A 199 10.91 -2.83 12.50
N HIS A 200 11.49 -1.65 12.27
CA HIS A 200 12.95 -1.46 12.20
C HIS A 200 13.67 -1.95 13.47
N LYS A 201 13.03 -1.87 14.64
CA LYS A 201 13.59 -2.36 15.91
C LYS A 201 13.96 -3.84 15.88
N LEU A 202 13.20 -4.66 15.12
CA LEU A 202 13.50 -6.09 15.01
C LEU A 202 14.82 -6.35 14.27
N PHE A 203 15.36 -5.35 13.57
CA PHE A 203 16.57 -5.46 12.76
C PHE A 203 17.78 -4.75 13.35
N TYR A 204 17.65 -4.08 14.51
CA TYR A 204 18.76 -3.38 15.12
C TYR A 204 19.67 -4.33 15.92
N PRO A 205 20.99 -4.34 15.66
CA PRO A 205 21.94 -4.99 16.55
C PRO A 205 21.98 -4.28 17.92
N LYS A 206 22.57 -4.95 18.91
CA LYS A 206 22.73 -4.41 20.27
C LYS A 206 23.40 -3.03 20.23
N GLY A 207 22.76 -2.05 20.85
CA GLY A 207 23.25 -0.67 20.95
C GLY A 207 22.84 0.25 19.80
N GLN A 208 22.12 -0.24 18.79
CA GLN A 208 21.56 0.58 17.72
C GLN A 208 20.11 1.00 18.04
N SER A 209 19.81 2.29 17.89
CA SER A 209 18.48 2.89 18.16
C SER A 209 17.82 3.51 16.93
N PHE A 210 18.58 3.71 15.85
CA PHE A 210 18.14 4.29 14.58
C PHE A 210 18.79 3.57 13.40
N PRO A 211 18.18 3.62 12.18
CA PRO A 211 18.77 3.05 10.99
C PRO A 211 20.06 3.81 10.64
N LYS A 212 21.04 3.09 10.11
CA LYS A 212 22.23 3.70 9.49
C LYS A 212 21.84 4.40 8.18
N ALA A 213 22.72 5.28 7.68
CA ALA A 213 22.47 6.05 6.46
C ALA A 213 22.11 5.19 5.22
N SER A 214 22.58 3.95 5.16
CA SER A 214 22.29 3.00 4.07
C SER A 214 21.22 1.97 4.41
N GLU A 215 20.64 2.02 5.60
CA GLU A 215 19.56 1.13 6.02
C GLU A 215 18.20 1.72 5.66
N TRP A 216 17.24 0.85 5.47
CA TRP A 216 15.89 1.17 5.03
C TRP A 216 15.16 2.22 5.89
N GLY A 217 14.28 2.97 5.22
CA GLY A 217 13.31 3.86 5.85
C GLY A 217 11.86 3.39 5.66
N VAL A 218 10.92 4.32 5.86
CA VAL A 218 9.47 4.07 5.86
C VAL A 218 8.99 3.38 4.58
N ILE A 219 9.37 3.86 3.40
CA ILE A 219 8.89 3.32 2.11
C ILE A 219 9.34 1.85 1.93
N SER A 220 10.59 1.55 2.25
CA SER A 220 11.13 0.19 2.20
C SER A 220 10.47 -0.73 3.22
N ALA A 221 10.16 -0.23 4.43
CA ALA A 221 9.41 -0.99 5.43
C ALA A 221 7.97 -1.30 4.96
N CYS A 222 7.29 -0.35 4.30
CA CYS A 222 5.99 -0.59 3.66
C CYS A 222 6.09 -1.67 2.57
N ALA A 223 7.08 -1.57 1.68
CA ALA A 223 7.30 -2.56 0.62
C ALA A 223 7.57 -3.96 1.21
N TRP A 224 8.38 -4.04 2.26
CA TRP A 224 8.65 -5.29 2.97
C TRP A 224 7.41 -5.86 3.64
N GLY A 225 6.54 -5.02 4.20
CA GLY A 225 5.22 -5.43 4.69
C GLY A 225 4.36 -6.06 3.59
N ALA A 226 4.29 -5.42 2.42
CA ALA A 226 3.59 -5.98 1.27
C ALA A 226 4.17 -7.34 0.84
N MET A 227 5.49 -7.54 0.92
CA MET A 227 6.10 -8.86 0.69
C MET A 227 5.62 -9.91 1.71
N ARG A 228 5.45 -9.56 2.99
CA ARG A 228 4.90 -10.50 3.98
C ARG A 228 3.44 -10.87 3.71
N ALA A 229 2.66 -9.95 3.13
CA ALA A 229 1.33 -10.27 2.65
C ALA A 229 1.38 -11.23 1.45
N MET A 230 2.35 -11.07 0.55
CA MET A 230 2.57 -12.00 -0.55
C MET A 230 2.92 -13.41 -0.05
N ASP A 231 3.80 -13.53 0.97
CA ASP A 231 4.15 -14.82 1.59
C ASP A 231 2.91 -15.56 2.16
N TYR A 232 1.86 -14.83 2.54
CA TYR A 232 0.57 -15.43 2.91
C TYR A 232 -0.24 -15.86 1.69
N LEU A 233 -0.32 -15.02 0.66
CA LEU A 233 -1.07 -15.31 -0.57
C LEU A 233 -0.56 -16.57 -1.29
N GLU A 234 0.74 -16.84 -1.24
CA GLU A 234 1.32 -18.09 -1.77
C GLU A 234 0.77 -19.37 -1.09
N LYS A 235 0.17 -19.23 0.10
CA LYS A 235 -0.44 -20.31 0.88
C LYS A 235 -1.97 -20.27 0.88
N ASP A 236 -2.57 -19.24 0.29
CA ASP A 236 -4.01 -19.03 0.29
C ASP A 236 -4.65 -19.78 -0.89
N GLU A 237 -5.55 -20.72 -0.59
CA GLU A 237 -6.22 -21.53 -1.63
C GLU A 237 -7.30 -20.76 -2.40
N ASP A 238 -7.77 -19.61 -1.88
CA ASP A 238 -8.81 -18.80 -2.52
C ASP A 238 -8.23 -17.77 -3.50
N ILE A 239 -6.92 -17.53 -3.49
CA ILE A 239 -6.23 -16.52 -4.30
C ILE A 239 -5.15 -17.18 -5.18
N ASP A 240 -5.14 -16.83 -6.46
CA ASP A 240 -4.06 -17.22 -7.37
C ASP A 240 -2.86 -16.29 -7.14
N HIS A 241 -1.89 -16.73 -6.35
CA HIS A 241 -0.69 -15.94 -6.03
C HIS A 241 0.17 -15.60 -7.26
N THR A 242 -0.06 -16.20 -8.43
CA THR A 242 0.69 -15.86 -9.64
C THR A 242 0.10 -14.66 -10.40
N ARG A 243 -1.05 -14.12 -9.99
CA ARG A 243 -1.80 -13.09 -10.74
C ARG A 243 -2.48 -12.03 -9.87
#